data_AF-A0A242DAN1-F1
#
_entry.id   AF-A0A242DAN1-F1
#
_cell.length_a   1.000
_cell.length_b   1.000
_cell.length_c   1.000
_cell.angle_alpha   90.00
_cell.angle_beta   90.00
_cell.angle_gamma   90.00
#
_symmetry.space_group_name_H-M   'P 1'
#
loop_
_entity.id
_entity.type
_entity.pdbx_description
1 polymer ?
#
loop_
_entity_poly.entity_id
_entity_poly.type
_entity_poly.pdbx_seq_one_letter_code
_entity_poly.pdbx_strand_id
1 'polypeptide(L)'
;MPVWDLPGGELLPNENERDGMQRLIKELLSFDSKVEDLIGIYTKEYHDEEITYVYKVQETVSQSKMESHEYVAFNFFDLQNLPLNVFPDRLRQIKDYKTGRYPVRLRLKENRWLFKIKTFIKEKRK
;
A
#
# COMPACT_ATOMS: atom_id res chain seq x y z
N MET A 1 -0.91 9.88 16.39
CA MET A 1 0.27 9.00 16.32
C MET A 1 0.42 8.56 14.88
N PRO A 2 1.60 8.72 14.25
CA PRO A 2 1.82 8.23 12.89
C PRO A 2 1.67 6.70 12.84
N VAL A 3 1.24 6.19 11.68
CA VAL A 3 1.04 4.76 11.40
C VAL A 3 2.00 4.37 10.29
N TRP A 4 2.61 3.19 10.38
CA TRP A 4 3.42 2.65 9.30
C TRP A 4 2.53 2.08 8.21
N ASP A 5 2.79 2.49 6.97
CA ASP A 5 2.07 2.04 5.79
C ASP A 5 3.06 1.60 4.71
N LEU A 6 2.56 0.88 3.70
CA LEU A 6 3.32 0.62 2.48
C LEU A 6 3.24 1.86 1.57
N PRO A 7 4.32 2.16 0.82
CA PRO A 7 4.30 3.23 -0.16
C PRO A 7 3.29 2.95 -1.27
N GLY A 8 2.59 3.97 -1.74
CA GLY A 8 1.60 3.82 -2.79
C GLY A 8 0.77 5.08 -3.00
N GLY A 9 -0.11 5.04 -4.00
CA GLY A 9 -0.93 6.17 -4.39
C GLY A 9 -1.89 5.80 -5.51
N GLU A 10 -2.51 6.82 -6.09
CA GLU A 10 -3.47 6.65 -7.17
C GLU A 10 -2.76 6.46 -8.53
N LEU A 11 -3.38 5.63 -9.38
CA LEU A 11 -2.99 5.52 -10.78
C LEU A 11 -3.53 6.73 -11.55
N LEU A 12 -2.74 7.21 -12.51
CA LEU A 12 -3.20 8.25 -13.42
C LEU A 12 -4.25 7.69 -14.41
N PRO A 13 -5.10 8.55 -14.99
CA PRO A 13 -6.00 8.12 -16.06
C PRO A 13 -5.22 7.47 -17.21
N ASN A 14 -5.63 6.26 -17.61
CA ASN A 14 -5.00 5.45 -18.67
C ASN A 14 -3.59 4.92 -18.35
N GLU A 15 -3.15 5.01 -17.09
CA GLU A 15 -1.91 4.38 -16.64
C GLU A 15 -2.18 2.92 -16.24
N ASN A 16 -1.33 2.00 -16.70
CA ASN A 16 -1.40 0.63 -16.19
C ASN A 16 -0.75 0.54 -14.81
N GLU A 17 -1.14 -0.49 -14.06
CA GLU A 17 -0.76 -0.61 -12.66
C GLU A 17 0.75 -0.75 -12.43
N ARG A 18 1.48 -1.37 -13.37
CA ARG A 18 2.93 -1.58 -13.24
C ARG A 18 3.71 -0.28 -13.48
N ASP A 19 3.32 0.47 -14.51
CA ASP A 19 3.93 1.77 -14.82
C ASP A 19 3.64 2.78 -13.72
N GLY A 20 2.40 2.82 -13.22
CA GLY A 20 2.05 3.65 -12.08
C GLY A 20 2.81 3.27 -10.82
N MET A 21 3.04 1.98 -10.58
CA MET A 21 3.84 1.56 -9.43
C MET A 21 5.31 2.03 -9.56
N GLN A 22 5.91 1.89 -10.74
CA GLN A 22 7.26 2.38 -11.02
C GLN A 22 7.37 3.90 -10.81
N ARG A 23 6.39 4.67 -11.32
CA ARG A 23 6.30 6.13 -11.13
C ARG A 23 6.19 6.49 -9.65
N LEU A 24 5.22 5.92 -8.94
CA LEU A 24 4.96 6.22 -7.54
C LEU A 24 6.16 5.93 -6.64
N ILE A 25 6.89 4.83 -6.87
CA ILE A 25 8.11 4.52 -6.10
C ILE A 25 9.17 5.60 -6.33
N LYS A 26 9.34 6.05 -7.58
CA LYS A 26 10.31 7.10 -7.90
C LYS A 26 9.91 8.44 -7.29
N GLU A 27 8.65 8.83 -7.42
CA GLU A 27 8.13 10.11 -6.92
C GLU A 27 8.09 10.18 -5.39
N LEU A 28 7.60 9.12 -4.75
CA LEU A 28 7.35 9.12 -3.31
C LEU A 28 8.59 8.79 -2.48
N LEU A 29 9.53 8.03 -3.03
CA LEU A 29 10.68 7.53 -2.28
C LEU A 29 12.03 7.92 -2.88
N SER A 30 12.06 8.55 -4.07
CA SER A 30 13.28 8.78 -4.85
C SER A 30 14.09 7.50 -5.12
N PHE A 31 13.40 6.35 -5.13
CA PHE A 31 14.00 5.04 -5.03
C PHE A 31 14.11 4.35 -6.40
N ASP A 32 15.31 3.95 -6.79
CA ASP A 32 15.51 3.20 -8.03
C ASP A 32 15.24 1.72 -7.79
N SER A 33 14.25 1.19 -8.52
CA SER A 33 13.74 -0.14 -8.27
C SER A 33 13.19 -0.81 -9.51
N LYS A 34 12.95 -2.11 -9.39
CA LYS A 34 12.29 -2.95 -10.36
C LYS A 34 11.04 -3.55 -9.74
N VAL A 35 9.89 -3.28 -10.34
CA VAL A 35 8.64 -3.97 -10.00
C VAL A 35 8.74 -5.43 -10.44
N GLU A 36 8.53 -6.37 -9.51
CA GLU A 36 8.63 -7.80 -9.78
C GLU A 36 7.24 -8.43 -9.88
N ASP A 37 6.72 -8.91 -8.76
CA ASP A 37 5.55 -9.77 -8.68
C ASP A 37 4.32 -9.01 -8.21
N LEU A 38 3.15 -9.27 -8.83
CA LEU A 38 1.87 -8.86 -8.26
C LEU A 38 1.53 -9.79 -7.09
N ILE A 39 1.51 -9.22 -5.87
CA ILE A 39 1.20 -9.95 -4.64
C ILE A 39 -0.30 -10.14 -4.49
N GLY A 40 -1.09 -9.11 -4.78
CA GLY A 40 -2.52 -9.26 -4.69
C GLY A 40 -3.32 -8.07 -5.18
N ILE A 41 -4.59 -8.36 -5.45
CA ILE A 41 -5.63 -7.43 -5.85
C ILE A 41 -6.67 -7.42 -4.73
N TYR A 42 -6.84 -6.27 -4.10
CA TYR A 42 -7.70 -6.10 -2.94
C TYR A 42 -8.81 -5.12 -3.25
N THR A 43 -10.04 -5.47 -2.87
CA THR A 43 -11.17 -4.54 -2.88
C THR A 43 -11.70 -4.38 -1.45
N LYS A 44 -12.45 -3.33 -1.17
CA LYS A 44 -13.08 -3.13 0.15
C LYS A 44 -14.59 -3.28 0.04
N GLU A 45 -15.19 -3.87 1.07
CA GLU A 45 -16.64 -4.18 1.10
C GLU A 45 -17.56 -2.99 0.84
N TYR A 46 -17.19 -1.79 1.29
CA TYR A 46 -18.00 -0.57 1.13
C TYR A 46 -17.41 0.43 0.14
N HIS A 47 -16.36 0.04 -0.58
CA HIS A 47 -15.72 0.84 -1.62
C HIS A 47 -15.53 -0.04 -2.85
N ASP A 48 -16.66 -0.42 -3.46
CA ASP A 48 -16.69 -1.42 -4.54
C ASP A 48 -15.90 -1.00 -5.80
N GLU A 49 -15.64 0.30 -5.96
CA GLU A 49 -14.84 0.86 -7.06
C GLU A 49 -13.34 1.00 -6.71
N GLU A 50 -12.95 0.87 -5.44
CA GLU A 50 -11.56 1.01 -5.00
C GLU A 50 -10.84 -0.33 -5.11
N ILE A 51 -9.99 -0.45 -6.12
CA ILE A 51 -9.11 -1.62 -6.33
C ILE A 51 -7.70 -1.22 -5.93
N THR A 52 -7.11 -1.96 -4.99
CA THR A 52 -5.71 -1.81 -4.59
C THR A 52 -4.87 -2.94 -5.15
N TYR A 53 -3.84 -2.60 -5.91
CA TYR A 53 -2.82 -3.52 -6.36
C TYR A 53 -1.61 -3.44 -5.44
N VAL A 54 -1.06 -4.58 -5.05
CA VAL A 54 0.15 -4.65 -4.20
C VAL A 54 1.22 -5.44 -4.93
N TYR A 55 2.41 -4.85 -5.04
CA TYR A 55 3.55 -5.44 -5.74
C TYR A 55 4.73 -5.70 -4.80
N LYS A 56 5.50 -6.74 -5.15
CA LYS A 56 6.87 -6.91 -4.68
C LYS A 56 7.79 -6.08 -5.57
N VAL A 57 8.70 -5.37 -4.93
CA VAL A 57 9.64 -4.46 -5.59
C VAL A 57 11.03 -4.79 -5.10
N GLN A 58 12.00 -4.82 -6.01
CA GLN A 58 13.40 -5.00 -5.69
C GLN A 58 14.16 -3.69 -5.90
N GLU A 59 14.93 -3.25 -4.90
CA GLU A 59 15.91 -2.17 -5.05
C GLU A 59 16.96 -2.56 -6.08
N THR A 60 17.26 -1.67 -7.03
CA THR A 60 18.30 -1.91 -8.04
C THR A 60 19.64 -1.28 -7.67
N VAL A 61 19.64 -0.25 -6.82
CA VAL A 61 20.83 0.45 -6.33
C VAL A 61 20.81 0.43 -4.81
N SER A 62 21.74 -0.31 -4.20
CA SER A 62 21.85 -0.44 -2.74
C SER A 62 22.03 0.92 -2.06
N GLN A 63 21.30 1.13 -0.96
CA GLN A 63 21.35 2.37 -0.15
C GLN A 63 20.90 3.61 -0.92
N SER A 64 19.86 3.48 -1.74
CA SER A 64 19.25 4.63 -2.41
C SER A 64 18.86 5.69 -1.38
N LYS A 65 19.23 6.95 -1.64
CA LYS A 65 18.81 8.08 -0.79
C LYS A 65 17.29 8.21 -0.89
N MET A 66 16.60 8.01 0.21
CA MET A 66 15.15 8.14 0.27
C MET A 66 14.75 9.55 0.71
N GLU A 67 13.92 10.20 -0.08
CA GLU A 67 13.33 11.50 0.21
C GLU A 67 11.86 11.52 -0.20
N SER A 68 11.04 12.24 0.57
CA SER A 68 9.62 12.37 0.30
C SER A 68 9.02 13.59 0.94
N HIS A 69 7.97 14.08 0.29
CA HIS A 69 7.13 15.17 0.78
C HIS A 69 5.84 14.65 1.44
N GLU A 70 5.52 13.34 1.30
CA GLU A 70 4.30 12.74 1.82
C GLU A 70 4.51 11.96 3.12
N TYR A 71 5.65 11.27 3.24
CA TYR A 71 5.96 10.46 4.41
C TYR A 71 6.92 11.19 5.36
N VAL A 72 6.62 11.10 6.65
CA VAL A 72 7.46 11.71 7.70
C VAL A 72 8.72 10.92 8.02
N ALA A 73 8.77 9.64 7.66
CA ALA A 73 9.90 8.75 7.93
C ALA A 73 9.87 7.49 7.06
N PHE A 74 11.05 6.90 6.83
CA PHE A 74 11.26 5.64 6.13
C PHE A 74 12.08 4.68 6.98
N ASN A 75 11.74 3.40 6.90
CA ASN A 75 12.56 2.37 7.53
C ASN A 75 12.34 1.02 6.87
N PHE A 76 13.33 0.14 6.98
CA PHE A 76 13.25 -1.24 6.57
C PHE A 76 13.03 -2.12 7.80
N PHE A 77 12.06 -3.02 7.72
CA PHE A 77 11.70 -3.91 8.82
C PHE A 77 11.81 -5.36 8.39
N ASP A 78 12.22 -6.22 9.34
CA ASP A 78 12.18 -7.66 9.14
C ASP A 78 10.72 -8.13 9.11
N LEU A 79 10.39 -9.06 8.20
CA LEU A 79 9.04 -9.60 8.04
C LEU A 79 8.53 -10.41 9.24
N GLN A 80 9.40 -10.77 10.17
CA GLN A 80 9.10 -11.41 11.45
C GLN A 80 9.04 -10.40 12.61
N ASN A 81 9.54 -9.17 12.41
CA ASN A 81 9.60 -8.12 13.42
C ASN A 81 9.07 -6.80 12.88
N LEU A 82 7.78 -6.80 12.54
CA LEU A 82 7.06 -5.60 12.10
C LEU A 82 6.75 -4.68 13.29
N PRO A 83 6.72 -3.35 13.11
CA PRO A 83 6.33 -2.44 14.18
C PRO A 83 4.86 -2.64 14.58
N LEU A 84 4.52 -2.32 15.83
CA LEU A 84 3.18 -2.55 16.37
C LEU A 84 2.10 -1.67 15.71
N ASN A 85 2.47 -0.50 15.19
CA ASN A 85 1.59 0.49 14.59
C ASN A 85 1.56 0.42 13.05
N VAL A 86 1.57 -0.78 12.46
CA VAL A 86 1.34 -0.97 11.02
C VAL A 86 -0.16 -0.91 10.71
N PHE A 87 -0.51 -0.27 9.59
CA PHE A 87 -1.90 -0.19 9.15
C PHE A 87 -2.50 -1.60 8.95
N PRO A 88 -3.69 -1.93 9.49
CA PRO A 88 -4.17 -3.31 9.57
C PRO A 88 -4.25 -4.05 8.23
N ASP A 89 -4.64 -3.36 7.15
CA ASP A 89 -4.72 -3.95 5.82
C ASP A 89 -3.32 -4.37 5.31
N ARG A 90 -2.26 -3.64 5.69
CA ARG A 90 -0.89 -3.97 5.32
C ARG A 90 -0.42 -5.24 6.01
N LEU A 91 -0.79 -5.46 7.27
CA LEU A 91 -0.48 -6.71 7.96
C LEU A 91 -1.07 -7.92 7.21
N ARG A 92 -2.29 -7.77 6.67
CA ARG A 92 -2.91 -8.81 5.85
C ARG A 92 -2.13 -9.03 4.56
N GLN A 93 -1.82 -7.97 3.84
CA GLN A 93 -1.08 -8.04 2.57
C GLN A 93 0.32 -8.65 2.74
N ILE A 94 1.04 -8.27 3.79
CA ILE A 94 2.35 -8.85 4.14
C ILE A 94 2.20 -10.34 4.49
N LYS A 95 1.14 -10.73 5.20
CA LYS A 95 0.86 -12.15 5.48
C LYS A 95 0.59 -12.92 4.19
N ASP A 96 -0.19 -12.36 3.28
CA ASP A 96 -0.49 -12.99 1.98
C ASP A 96 0.79 -13.13 1.14
N TYR A 97 1.70 -12.13 1.13
CA TYR A 97 3.04 -12.26 0.54
C TYR A 97 3.84 -13.43 1.13
N LYS A 98 3.89 -13.56 2.47
CA LYS A 98 4.62 -14.61 3.18
C LYS A 98 4.13 -16.03 2.84
N THR A 99 2.95 -16.19 2.25
CA THR A 99 2.47 -17.52 1.81
C THR A 99 3.21 -18.04 0.57
N GLY A 100 3.83 -17.15 -0.22
CA GLY A 100 4.43 -17.49 -1.51
C GLY A 100 3.40 -17.87 -2.60
N ARG A 101 2.10 -17.73 -2.32
CA ARG A 101 1.01 -18.08 -3.23
C ARG A 101 0.29 -16.82 -3.69
N TYR A 102 0.85 -16.17 -4.71
CA TYR A 102 0.35 -14.91 -5.27
C TYR A 102 0.19 -14.99 -6.81
N PRO A 103 -0.66 -14.16 -7.43
CA PRO A 103 -1.47 -13.09 -6.82
C PRO A 103 -2.68 -13.61 -6.04
N VAL A 104 -2.95 -13.04 -4.87
CA VAL A 104 -4.23 -13.25 -4.17
C VAL A 104 -5.29 -12.28 -4.68
N ARG A 105 -6.56 -12.69 -4.64
CA ARG A 105 -7.71 -11.82 -4.93
C ARG A 105 -8.66 -11.85 -3.74
N LEU A 106 -8.76 -10.75 -3.01
CA LEU A 106 -9.48 -10.72 -1.73
C LEU A 106 -10.33 -9.46 -1.61
N ARG A 107 -11.56 -9.64 -1.10
CA ARG A 107 -12.40 -8.55 -0.62
C ARG A 107 -12.18 -8.38 0.88
N LEU A 108 -11.58 -7.27 1.27
CA LEU A 108 -11.33 -6.92 2.66
C LEU A 108 -12.65 -6.48 3.31
N LYS A 109 -12.98 -7.13 4.44
CA LYS A 109 -14.14 -6.76 5.25
C LYS A 109 -13.79 -5.52 6.05
N GLU A 110 -14.63 -4.50 5.94
CA GLU A 110 -14.53 -3.32 6.80
C GLU A 110 -15.59 -3.40 7.89
N ASN A 111 -15.28 -2.94 9.10
CA ASN A 111 -16.29 -2.87 10.14
C ASN A 111 -17.33 -1.80 9.74
N ARG A 112 -18.57 -2.23 9.52
CA ARG A 112 -19.71 -1.40 9.13
C ARG A 112 -19.92 -0.16 10.02
N TRP A 113 -19.61 -0.26 11.32
CA TRP A 113 -19.70 0.87 12.25
C TRP A 113 -18.60 1.90 12.01
N LEU A 114 -17.36 1.46 11.77
CA LEU A 114 -16.24 2.34 11.45
C LEU A 114 -16.46 3.05 10.10
N PHE A 115 -16.98 2.34 9.11
CA PHE A 115 -17.35 2.92 7.82
C PHE A 115 -18.38 4.05 7.98
N LYS A 116 -19.48 3.81 8.70
CA LYS A 116 -20.52 4.82 8.95
C LYS A 116 -19.98 6.07 9.64
N ILE A 117 -19.11 5.90 10.65
CA ILE A 117 -18.50 7.03 11.37
C ILE A 117 -17.60 7.85 10.42
N LYS A 118 -16.76 7.20 9.62
CA LYS A 118 -15.89 7.89 8.64
C LYS A 118 -16.71 8.69 7.62
N THR A 119 -17.77 8.11 7.07
CA THR A 119 -18.66 8.79 6.12
C THR A 119 -19.31 10.02 6.73
N PHE A 120 -19.82 9.91 7.96
CA PHE A 120 -20.46 11.01 8.67
C PHE A 120 -19.48 12.17 8.99
N ILE A 121 -18.22 11.83 9.31
CA ILE A 121 -17.16 12.83 9.53
C ILE A 121 -16.76 13.51 8.21
N LYS A 122 -16.70 12.75 7.11
CA LYS A 122 -16.36 13.28 5.77
C LYS A 122 -17.43 14.25 5.25
N GLU A 123 -18.72 13.94 5.47
CA GLU A 123 -19.84 14.82 5.10
C GLU A 123 -19.83 16.14 5.88
N LYS A 124 -19.50 16.13 7.18
CA LYS A 124 -19.42 17.35 7.99
C LYS A 124 -18.20 18.25 7.71
N ARG A 125 -17.22 17.74 6.96
CA ARG A 125 -16.01 18.49 6.56
C ARG A 125 -16.12 19.11 5.16
N LYS A 126 -17.22 18.83 4.44
CA LYS A 126 -17.62 19.55 3.22
C LYS A 126 -18.52 20.72 3.57
#